data_AF-A0A938LLW5-F1
#
_entry.id   AF-A0A938LLW5-F1
#
_cell.length_a   1.000
_cell.length_b   1.000
_cell.length_c   1.000
_cell.angle_alpha   90.00
_cell.angle_beta   90.00
_cell.angle_gamma   90.00
#
_symmetry.space_group_name_H-M   'P 1'
#
loop_
_entity.id
_entity.type
_entity.pdbx_description
1 polymer ?
#
loop_
_entity_poly.entity_id
_entity_poly.type
_entity_poly.pdbx_seq_one_letter_code
_entity_poly.pdbx_strand_id
1 'polypeptide(L)'
;MWVVADLDDEYIARMEDVLEVYERPLDPQQPVVCIDEKPVTLHADVRPASPAVPGREARRDNEYKRCGTANVFCAVEPKAGRHFTFATPDRSGFEFAQVAVTLAMAYPEAETIHLVLDNLNIHRRKALADAFGADMAAEVWDRFTVHYTPTHGSWLNQAEIEIGIFSRQCLGHRRIPDLKTLRQEAKAWNRRVNRDRVKIDWKFDRKTARRKFDYKPKPFKRS
;
A
#
# COMPACT_ATOMS: atom_id res chain seq x y z
N MET A 1 19.07 4.17 3.90
CA MET A 1 19.44 5.01 2.74
C MET A 1 18.93 4.27 1.52
N TRP A 2 17.94 4.82 0.81
CA TRP A 2 17.42 4.17 -0.40
C TRP A 2 18.47 4.31 -1.50
N VAL A 3 18.82 3.20 -2.15
CA VAL A 3 19.64 3.23 -3.37
C VAL A 3 18.71 3.67 -4.49
N VAL A 4 18.87 4.91 -4.96
CA VAL A 4 18.21 5.36 -6.20
C VAL A 4 18.92 4.64 -7.34
N ALA A 5 18.16 3.95 -8.19
CA ALA A 5 18.72 3.29 -9.38
C ALA A 5 19.28 4.30 -10.39
N ASP A 6 19.95 3.79 -11.41
CA ASP A 6 20.40 4.60 -12.53
C ASP A 6 19.20 5.37 -13.14
N LEU A 7 19.36 6.69 -13.25
CA LEU A 7 18.33 7.60 -13.73
C LEU A 7 18.25 7.58 -15.26
N ASP A 8 17.81 6.45 -15.82
CA ASP A 8 17.54 6.34 -17.24
C ASP A 8 16.26 7.10 -17.65
N ASP A 9 16.03 7.19 -18.96
CA ASP A 9 14.88 7.90 -19.52
C ASP A 9 13.53 7.31 -19.06
N GLU A 10 13.46 5.99 -18.85
CA GLU A 10 12.24 5.34 -18.38
C GLU A 10 11.97 5.67 -16.91
N TYR A 11 13.00 5.62 -16.07
CA TYR A 11 12.92 5.99 -14.66
C TYR A 11 12.41 7.42 -14.52
N ILE A 12 13.01 8.35 -15.27
CA ILE A 12 12.61 9.76 -15.26
C ILE A 12 11.16 9.92 -15.71
N ALA A 13 10.75 9.25 -16.80
CA ALA A 13 9.38 9.34 -17.31
C ALA A 13 8.34 8.83 -16.29
N ARG A 14 8.61 7.67 -15.67
CA ARG A 14 7.74 7.08 -14.64
C ARG A 14 7.67 7.94 -13.38
N MET A 15 8.81 8.49 -12.94
CA MET A 15 8.87 9.39 -11.79
C MET A 15 8.06 10.67 -12.06
N GLU A 16 8.23 11.29 -13.24
CA GLU A 16 7.46 12.46 -13.65
C GLU A 16 5.96 12.19 -13.72
N ASP A 17 5.55 11.03 -14.25
CA ASP A 17 4.14 10.60 -14.33
C ASP A 17 3.49 10.50 -12.94
N VAL A 18 4.15 9.81 -12.00
CA VAL A 18 3.64 9.66 -10.63
C VAL A 18 3.60 11.01 -9.90
N LEU A 19 4.65 11.81 -10.03
CA LEU A 19 4.72 13.12 -9.38
C LEU A 19 3.69 14.11 -9.92
N GLU A 20 3.40 14.07 -11.22
CA GLU A 20 2.31 14.86 -11.80
C GLU A 20 0.96 14.52 -11.14
N VAL A 21 0.67 13.24 -10.95
CA VAL A 21 -0.57 12.79 -10.28
C VAL A 21 -0.59 13.28 -8.82
N TYR A 22 0.54 13.20 -8.12
CA TYR A 22 0.65 13.69 -6.74
C TYR A 22 0.52 15.20 -6.59
N GLU A 23 0.79 15.98 -7.64
CA GLU A 23 0.60 17.43 -7.63
C GLU A 23 -0.87 17.87 -7.78
N ARG A 24 -1.76 17.01 -8.30
CA ARG A 24 -3.17 17.33 -8.54
C ARG A 24 -3.91 17.68 -7.23
N PRO A 25 -4.84 18.66 -7.23
CA PRO A 25 -5.65 18.92 -6.03
C PRO A 25 -6.47 17.68 -5.64
N LEU A 26 -6.97 17.65 -4.39
CA LEU A 26 -7.90 16.60 -3.98
C LEU A 26 -9.20 16.72 -4.79
N ASP A 27 -9.53 15.66 -5.52
CA ASP A 27 -10.76 15.55 -6.31
C ASP A 27 -11.44 14.20 -6.03
N PRO A 28 -12.64 14.19 -5.41
CA PRO A 28 -13.38 12.96 -5.16
C PRO A 28 -13.77 12.18 -6.43
N GLN A 29 -13.83 12.82 -7.60
CA GLN A 29 -14.13 12.15 -8.87
C GLN A 29 -12.89 11.51 -9.49
N GLN A 30 -11.68 11.95 -9.10
CA GLN A 30 -10.40 11.43 -9.58
C GLN A 30 -9.45 11.12 -8.41
N PRO A 31 -9.84 10.24 -7.47
CA PRO A 31 -9.04 9.93 -6.29
C PRO A 31 -7.70 9.32 -6.67
N VAL A 32 -6.64 9.72 -5.94
CA VAL A 32 -5.29 9.16 -6.09
C VAL A 32 -5.05 8.14 -4.99
N VAL A 33 -5.07 6.87 -5.35
CA VAL A 33 -4.91 5.73 -4.44
C VAL A 33 -3.56 5.07 -4.68
N CYS A 34 -2.73 5.00 -3.66
CA CYS A 34 -1.46 4.28 -3.69
C CYS A 34 -1.65 2.91 -3.03
N ILE A 35 -1.08 1.84 -3.58
CA ILE A 35 -1.10 0.50 -2.99
C ILE A 35 0.30 -0.14 -3.03
N ASP A 36 0.59 -0.91 -2.00
CA ASP A 36 1.76 -1.78 -1.90
C ASP A 36 1.48 -2.91 -0.90
N GLU A 37 2.34 -3.94 -0.85
CA GLU A 37 2.19 -5.08 0.03
C GLU A 37 3.36 -5.33 0.98
N LYS A 38 3.04 -5.89 2.14
CA LYS A 38 4.03 -6.28 3.15
C LYS A 38 3.84 -7.73 3.60
N PRO A 39 4.89 -8.58 3.51
CA PRO A 39 4.87 -9.87 4.19
C PRO A 39 4.93 -9.68 5.71
N VAL A 40 4.10 -10.44 6.42
CA VAL A 40 4.01 -10.45 7.89
C VAL A 40 4.39 -11.83 8.40
N THR A 41 5.36 -11.92 9.31
CA THR A 41 5.67 -13.19 9.99
C THR A 41 4.73 -13.36 11.19
N LEU A 42 4.10 -14.53 11.29
CA LEU A 42 3.17 -14.86 12.35
C LEU A 42 3.91 -15.56 13.50
N HIS A 43 3.61 -15.15 14.72
CA HIS A 43 4.26 -15.62 15.94
C HIS A 43 3.22 -15.84 17.04
N ALA A 44 3.36 -16.93 17.78
CA ALA A 44 2.62 -17.18 19.01
C ALA A 44 3.56 -17.15 20.23
N ASP A 45 3.00 -16.84 21.39
CA ASP A 45 3.69 -17.02 22.66
C ASP A 45 3.80 -18.51 22.99
N VAL A 46 4.98 -18.96 23.46
CA VAL A 46 5.15 -20.33 23.97
C VAL A 46 4.58 -20.46 25.38
N ARG A 47 4.72 -19.41 26.19
CA ARG A 47 4.22 -19.33 27.56
C ARG A 47 3.33 -18.10 27.74
N PRO A 48 2.27 -18.17 28.55
CA PRO A 48 1.45 -17.01 28.86
C PRO A 48 2.28 -15.84 29.41
N ALA A 49 2.01 -14.63 28.94
CA ALA A 49 2.61 -13.43 29.50
C ALA A 49 2.11 -13.21 30.95
N SER A 50 2.98 -12.66 31.79
CA SER A 50 2.60 -12.24 33.14
C SER A 50 2.14 -10.77 33.11
N PRO A 51 0.93 -10.45 33.61
CA PRO A 51 0.44 -9.08 33.63
C PRO A 51 1.26 -8.21 34.58
N ALA A 52 1.18 -6.89 34.39
CA ALA A 52 1.75 -5.94 35.34
C ALA A 52 0.99 -6.00 36.67
N VAL A 53 1.71 -5.86 37.79
CA VAL A 53 1.16 -5.76 39.15
C VAL A 53 1.91 -4.66 39.91
N PRO A 54 1.39 -4.11 41.03
CA PRO A 54 2.11 -3.08 41.79
C PRO A 54 3.56 -3.48 42.09
N GLY A 55 4.53 -2.67 41.64
CA GLY A 55 5.97 -2.91 41.79
C GLY A 55 6.60 -3.88 40.79
N ARG A 56 5.86 -4.38 39.79
CA ARG A 56 6.40 -5.25 38.73
C ARG A 56 5.74 -5.00 37.37
N GLU A 57 6.56 -4.71 36.36
CA GLU A 57 6.10 -4.58 34.97
C GLU A 57 5.60 -5.90 34.38
N ALA A 58 4.78 -5.78 33.34
CA ALA A 58 4.35 -6.94 32.56
C ALA A 58 5.57 -7.63 31.94
N ARG A 59 5.58 -8.96 31.96
CA ARG A 59 6.69 -9.76 31.43
C ARG A 59 6.19 -10.67 30.33
N ARG A 60 6.98 -10.75 29.27
CA ARG A 60 6.77 -11.67 28.16
C ARG A 60 8.00 -12.54 28.01
N ASP A 61 7.79 -13.83 27.78
CA ASP A 61 8.90 -14.74 27.48
C ASP A 61 9.55 -14.37 26.15
N ASN A 62 10.87 -14.44 26.10
CA ASN A 62 11.63 -14.17 24.87
C ASN A 62 11.40 -15.27 23.83
N GLU A 63 11.10 -16.49 24.26
CA GLU A 63 10.77 -17.61 23.36
C GLU A 63 9.43 -17.37 22.65
N TYR A 64 9.39 -17.64 21.35
CA TYR A 64 8.18 -17.58 20.53
C TYR A 64 8.10 -18.79 19.59
N LYS A 65 6.87 -19.16 19.22
CA LYS A 65 6.60 -20.15 18.19
C LYS A 65 6.37 -19.47 16.85
N ARG A 66 7.08 -19.89 15.81
CA ARG A 66 6.84 -19.43 14.44
C ARG A 66 5.59 -20.10 13.87
N CYS A 67 4.65 -19.30 13.37
CA CYS A 67 3.35 -19.76 12.88
C CYS A 67 3.16 -19.50 11.38
N GLY A 68 4.26 -19.45 10.62
CA GLY A 68 4.26 -19.18 9.19
C GLY A 68 4.25 -17.69 8.87
N THR A 69 3.73 -17.36 7.69
CA THR A 69 3.68 -16.00 7.14
C THR A 69 2.30 -15.70 6.59
N ALA A 70 1.96 -14.42 6.56
CA ALA A 70 0.81 -13.86 5.88
C ALA A 70 1.26 -12.65 5.04
N ASN A 71 0.32 -12.01 4.37
CA ASN A 71 0.55 -10.76 3.66
C ASN A 71 -0.46 -9.70 4.10
N VAL A 72 -0.10 -8.42 3.93
CA VAL A 72 -1.04 -7.31 4.06
C VAL A 72 -0.86 -6.38 2.87
N PHE A 73 -1.93 -6.18 2.09
CA PHE A 73 -2.00 -5.08 1.14
C PHE A 73 -2.43 -3.81 1.88
N CYS A 74 -1.64 -2.76 1.73
CA CYS A 74 -1.89 -1.44 2.31
C CYS A 74 -2.15 -0.47 1.16
N ALA A 75 -3.35 0.12 1.13
CA ALA A 75 -3.67 1.18 0.19
C ALA A 75 -4.11 2.44 0.91
N VAL A 76 -3.84 3.59 0.33
CA VAL A 76 -4.14 4.89 0.92
C VAL A 76 -4.51 5.89 -0.17
N GLU A 77 -5.50 6.74 0.09
CA GLU A 77 -5.73 7.99 -0.63
C GLU A 77 -5.11 9.14 0.20
N PRO A 78 -3.85 9.54 -0.09
CA PRO A 78 -3.04 10.36 0.81
C PRO A 78 -3.70 11.67 1.24
N LYS A 79 -4.32 12.37 0.28
CA LYS A 79 -4.88 13.72 0.47
C LYS A 79 -6.25 13.71 1.16
N ALA A 80 -7.01 12.63 1.01
CA ALA A 80 -8.28 12.43 1.70
C ALA A 80 -8.10 11.86 3.11
N GLY A 81 -6.98 11.19 3.38
CA GLY A 81 -6.76 10.45 4.62
C GLY A 81 -7.67 9.22 4.69
N ARG A 82 -7.86 8.54 3.56
CA ARG A 82 -8.65 7.31 3.44
C ARG A 82 -7.70 6.13 3.34
N HIS A 83 -7.85 5.16 4.23
CA HIS A 83 -6.90 4.07 4.42
C HIS A 83 -7.58 2.73 4.16
N PHE A 84 -6.87 1.77 3.58
CA PHE A 84 -7.36 0.43 3.29
C PHE A 84 -6.29 -0.59 3.67
N THR A 85 -6.71 -1.66 4.34
CA THR A 85 -5.79 -2.66 4.86
C THR A 85 -6.41 -4.03 4.72
N PHE A 86 -5.76 -4.88 3.93
CA PHE A 86 -6.27 -6.20 3.58
C PHE A 86 -5.27 -7.25 4.00
N ALA A 87 -5.54 -7.92 5.13
CA ALA A 87 -4.74 -9.05 5.58
C ALA A 87 -5.15 -10.33 4.85
N THR A 88 -4.21 -10.89 4.10
CA THR A 88 -4.40 -12.01 3.17
C THR A 88 -3.46 -13.17 3.53
N PRO A 89 -3.76 -14.42 3.13
CA PRO A 89 -2.87 -15.56 3.36
C PRO A 89 -1.52 -15.37 2.66
N ASP A 90 -1.52 -14.80 1.46
CA ASP A 90 -0.34 -14.52 0.65
C ASP A 90 -0.55 -13.27 -0.23
N ARG A 91 0.43 -12.98 -1.08
CA ARG A 91 0.38 -11.89 -2.08
C ARG A 91 0.10 -12.40 -3.49
N SER A 92 -0.68 -13.48 -3.62
CA SER A 92 -1.01 -14.03 -4.94
C SER A 92 -1.80 -13.04 -5.79
N GLY A 93 -1.80 -13.26 -7.10
CA GLY A 93 -2.64 -12.47 -8.02
C GLY A 93 -4.12 -12.57 -7.70
N PHE A 94 -4.57 -13.70 -7.14
CA PHE A 94 -5.95 -13.86 -6.68
C PHE A 94 -6.29 -12.91 -5.52
N GLU A 95 -5.43 -12.83 -4.50
CA GLU A 95 -5.64 -11.92 -3.37
C GLU A 95 -5.55 -10.45 -3.81
N PHE A 96 -4.61 -10.11 -4.73
CA PHE A 96 -4.56 -8.78 -5.33
C PHE A 96 -5.85 -8.46 -6.11
N ALA A 97 -6.38 -9.40 -6.90
CA ALA A 97 -7.61 -9.21 -7.65
C ALA A 97 -8.80 -8.89 -6.73
N GLN A 98 -8.93 -9.58 -5.59
CA GLN A 98 -9.94 -9.27 -4.58
C GLN A 98 -9.79 -7.85 -4.00
N VAL A 99 -8.55 -7.44 -3.74
CA VAL A 99 -8.24 -6.08 -3.26
C VAL A 99 -8.60 -5.04 -4.31
N ALA A 100 -8.24 -5.27 -5.58
CA ALA A 100 -8.56 -4.37 -6.69
C ALA A 100 -10.08 -4.19 -6.86
N VAL A 101 -10.86 -5.28 -6.81
CA VAL A 101 -12.34 -5.21 -6.82
C VAL A 101 -12.85 -4.35 -5.66
N THR A 102 -12.32 -4.58 -4.45
CA THR A 102 -12.75 -3.84 -3.26
C THR A 102 -12.41 -2.36 -3.36
N LEU A 103 -11.24 -2.00 -3.89
CA LEU A 103 -10.84 -0.62 -4.12
C LEU A 103 -11.71 0.05 -5.18
N ALA A 104 -12.01 -0.62 -6.29
CA ALA A 104 -12.91 -0.11 -7.32
C ALA A 104 -14.31 0.21 -6.75
N MET A 105 -14.87 -0.71 -5.96
CA MET A 105 -16.16 -0.53 -5.29
C MET A 105 -16.15 0.57 -4.23
N ALA A 106 -14.99 0.92 -3.68
CA ALA A 106 -14.89 1.96 -2.65
C ALA A 106 -15.14 3.38 -3.18
N TYR A 107 -15.11 3.57 -4.50
CA TYR A 107 -15.30 4.87 -5.15
C TYR A 107 -16.37 4.77 -6.26
N PRO A 108 -17.63 4.46 -5.93
CA PRO A 108 -18.66 4.18 -6.92
C PRO A 108 -18.89 5.34 -7.91
N GLU A 109 -18.80 6.58 -7.43
CA GLU A 109 -19.04 7.80 -8.21
C GLU A 109 -17.78 8.39 -8.87
N ALA A 110 -16.60 7.75 -8.73
CA ALA A 110 -15.39 8.26 -9.35
C ALA A 110 -15.41 7.99 -10.87
N GLU A 111 -15.08 9.01 -11.65
CA GLU A 111 -14.87 8.90 -13.11
C GLU A 111 -13.69 7.97 -13.42
N THR A 112 -12.61 8.11 -12.64
CA THR A 112 -11.46 7.21 -12.68
C THR A 112 -10.73 7.22 -11.35
N ILE A 113 -10.09 6.12 -10.98
CA ILE A 113 -9.23 6.04 -9.80
C ILE A 113 -7.78 6.03 -10.29
N HIS A 114 -7.00 7.04 -9.93
CA HIS A 114 -5.57 7.07 -10.21
C HIS A 114 -4.86 6.09 -9.26
N LEU A 115 -4.58 4.88 -9.74
CA LEU A 115 -3.97 3.82 -8.95
C LEU A 115 -2.46 3.83 -9.12
N VAL A 116 -1.72 4.16 -8.07
CA VAL A 116 -0.25 4.16 -8.04
C VAL A 116 0.27 2.91 -7.36
N LEU A 117 1.17 2.19 -8.02
CA LEU A 117 1.73 0.92 -7.54
C LEU A 117 3.05 0.57 -8.24
N ASP A 118 3.74 -0.46 -7.76
CA ASP A 118 4.99 -0.92 -8.37
C ASP A 118 4.78 -1.85 -9.58
N ASN A 119 5.87 -2.33 -10.17
CA ASN A 119 5.85 -3.17 -11.38
C ASN A 119 5.68 -4.68 -11.12
N LEU A 120 5.18 -5.08 -9.95
CA LEU A 120 5.03 -6.50 -9.62
C LEU A 120 4.19 -7.25 -10.68
N ASN A 121 4.49 -8.53 -10.90
CA ASN A 121 3.82 -9.31 -11.95
C ASN A 121 2.31 -9.47 -11.73
N ILE A 122 1.84 -9.42 -10.48
CA ILE A 122 0.42 -9.51 -10.12
C ILE A 122 -0.35 -8.20 -10.33
N HIS A 123 0.36 -7.08 -10.44
CA HIS A 123 -0.18 -5.73 -10.51
C HIS A 123 -0.71 -5.37 -11.90
N ARG A 124 -1.52 -6.25 -12.49
CA ARG A 124 -1.97 -6.16 -13.88
C ARG A 124 -3.39 -6.67 -14.02
N ARG A 125 -4.10 -6.18 -15.04
CA ARG A 125 -5.43 -6.67 -15.46
C ARG A 125 -5.53 -8.19 -15.54
N LYS A 126 -4.43 -8.86 -15.91
CA LYS A 126 -4.34 -10.32 -15.96
C LYS A 126 -4.70 -10.99 -14.62
N ALA A 127 -4.33 -10.43 -13.47
CA ALA A 127 -4.68 -11.00 -12.18
C ALA A 127 -6.20 -11.06 -11.95
N LEU A 128 -6.93 -10.01 -12.36
CA LEU A 128 -8.40 -10.00 -12.35
C LEU A 128 -8.98 -11.01 -13.35
N ALA A 129 -8.40 -11.08 -14.56
CA ALA A 129 -8.88 -12.00 -15.59
C ALA A 129 -8.71 -13.47 -15.18
N ASP A 130 -7.58 -13.80 -14.57
CA ASP A 130 -7.30 -15.14 -14.05
C ASP A 130 -8.21 -15.50 -12.86
N ALA A 131 -8.60 -14.51 -12.04
CA ALA A 131 -9.44 -14.73 -10.85
C ALA A 131 -10.95 -14.75 -11.15
N PHE A 132 -11.42 -13.89 -12.06
CA PHE A 132 -12.85 -13.58 -12.22
C PHE A 132 -13.34 -13.59 -13.69
N GLY A 133 -12.47 -13.90 -14.64
CA GLY A 133 -12.79 -13.87 -16.07
C GLY A 133 -12.61 -12.50 -16.71
N ALA A 134 -12.62 -12.48 -18.05
CA ALA A 134 -12.26 -11.30 -18.85
C ALA A 134 -13.23 -10.12 -18.68
N ASP A 135 -14.52 -10.40 -18.53
CA ASP A 135 -15.56 -9.36 -18.43
C ASP A 135 -15.43 -8.58 -17.11
N MET A 136 -15.35 -9.29 -15.98
CA MET A 136 -15.15 -8.66 -14.67
C MET A 136 -13.78 -7.96 -14.59
N ALA A 137 -12.76 -8.51 -15.24
CA ALA A 137 -11.46 -7.86 -15.33
C ALA A 137 -11.51 -6.55 -16.12
N ALA A 138 -12.30 -6.49 -17.19
CA ALA A 138 -12.54 -5.24 -17.93
C ALA A 138 -13.25 -4.23 -17.03
N GLU A 139 -14.40 -4.62 -16.49
CA GLU A 139 -15.25 -3.77 -15.66
C GLU A 139 -14.48 -3.14 -14.49
N VAL A 140 -13.65 -3.93 -13.82
CA VAL A 140 -12.89 -3.48 -12.64
C VAL A 140 -11.64 -2.70 -13.06
N TRP A 141 -10.85 -3.23 -14.00
CA TRP A 141 -9.58 -2.61 -14.35
C TRP A 141 -9.75 -1.27 -15.08
N ASP A 142 -10.80 -1.14 -15.89
CA ASP A 142 -11.07 0.08 -16.66
C ASP A 142 -11.55 1.25 -15.77
N ARG A 143 -11.86 0.99 -14.49
CA ARG A 143 -12.04 2.05 -13.48
C ARG A 143 -10.72 2.70 -13.03
N PHE A 144 -9.58 2.08 -13.31
CA PHE A 144 -8.27 2.56 -12.88
C PHE A 144 -7.50 3.24 -14.02
N THR A 145 -7.00 4.44 -13.76
CA THR A 145 -5.84 4.97 -14.48
C THR A 145 -4.59 4.57 -13.71
N VAL A 146 -3.82 3.61 -14.24
CA VAL A 146 -2.68 3.01 -13.52
C VAL A 146 -1.39 3.79 -13.75
N HIS A 147 -0.68 4.09 -12.66
CA HIS A 147 0.62 4.73 -12.64
C HIS A 147 1.64 3.81 -11.97
N TYR A 148 2.61 3.35 -12.76
CA TYR A 148 3.67 2.51 -12.23
C TYR A 148 4.83 3.35 -11.72
N THR A 149 5.28 3.07 -10.50
CA THR A 149 6.54 3.64 -10.01
C THR A 149 7.72 3.10 -10.83
N PRO A 150 8.81 3.87 -10.97
CA PRO A 150 10.05 3.34 -11.55
C PRO A 150 10.52 2.06 -10.85
N THR A 151 11.20 1.18 -11.58
CA THR A 151 11.91 0.05 -10.96
C THR A 151 12.94 0.58 -9.95
N HIS A 152 13.02 -0.04 -8.77
CA HIS A 152 13.78 0.49 -7.62
C HIS A 152 13.34 1.89 -7.14
N GLY A 153 12.12 2.31 -7.49
CA GLY A 153 11.51 3.58 -7.10
C GLY A 153 10.50 3.47 -5.96
N SER A 154 10.57 2.44 -5.09
CA SER A 154 9.56 2.25 -4.04
C SER A 154 9.46 3.43 -3.08
N TRP A 155 10.56 4.17 -2.86
CA TRP A 155 10.57 5.42 -2.08
C TRP A 155 9.57 6.48 -2.59
N LEU A 156 9.15 6.40 -3.85
CA LEU A 156 8.16 7.28 -4.47
C LEU A 156 6.73 6.83 -4.16
N ASN A 157 6.49 5.55 -3.86
CA ASN A 157 5.15 5.04 -3.59
C ASN A 157 4.69 5.47 -2.18
N GLN A 158 3.66 6.32 -2.10
CA GLN A 158 3.13 6.75 -0.80
C GLN A 158 2.49 5.62 0.02
N ALA A 159 2.20 4.46 -0.60
CA ALA A 159 1.79 3.27 0.13
C ALA A 159 2.88 2.72 1.08
N GLU A 160 4.16 2.97 0.81
CA GLU A 160 5.26 2.61 1.73
C GLU A 160 5.18 3.40 3.05
N ILE A 161 4.67 4.65 3.00
CA ILE A 161 4.37 5.43 4.21
C ILE A 161 3.24 4.77 4.98
N GLU A 162 2.17 4.37 4.31
CA GLU A 162 1.03 3.66 4.91
C GLU A 162 1.48 2.34 5.57
N ILE A 163 2.31 1.55 4.88
CA ILE A 163 2.93 0.34 5.42
C ILE A 163 3.73 0.67 6.69
N GLY A 164 4.48 1.76 6.70
CA GLY A 164 5.24 2.23 7.85
C GLY A 164 4.37 2.65 9.04
N ILE A 165 3.21 3.27 8.79
CA ILE A 165 2.23 3.62 9.83
C ILE A 165 1.57 2.34 10.36
N PHE A 166 1.08 1.47 9.48
CA PHE A 166 0.48 0.18 9.84
C PHE A 166 1.44 -0.70 10.65
N SER A 167 2.68 -0.83 10.20
CA SER A 167 3.70 -1.65 10.88
C SER A 167 3.98 -1.15 12.30
N ARG A 168 4.07 0.17 12.51
CA ARG A 168 4.33 0.74 13.84
C ARG A 168 3.11 0.68 14.76
N GLN A 169 1.92 0.99 14.22
CA GLN A 169 0.74 1.22 15.03
C GLN A 169 -0.17 0.00 15.20
N CYS A 170 -0.19 -0.92 14.22
CA CYS A 170 -1.01 -2.12 14.26
C CYS A 170 -0.19 -3.33 14.69
N LEU A 171 0.95 -3.58 14.02
CA LEU A 171 1.81 -4.72 14.31
C LEU A 171 2.67 -4.46 15.55
N GLY A 172 3.41 -3.34 15.57
CA GLY A 172 4.30 -2.96 16.66
C GLY A 172 5.22 -4.11 17.08
N HIS A 173 5.31 -4.36 18.39
CA HIS A 173 6.05 -5.50 18.97
C HIS A 173 5.14 -6.69 19.31
N ARG A 174 3.93 -6.74 18.75
CA ARG A 174 2.94 -7.78 19.07
C ARG A 174 3.34 -9.09 18.39
N ARG A 175 3.01 -10.21 19.01
CA ARG A 175 3.05 -11.51 18.33
C ARG A 175 1.62 -11.83 17.91
N ILE A 176 1.42 -11.97 16.61
CA ILE A 176 0.12 -12.26 16.00
C ILE A 176 0.17 -13.72 15.55
N PRO A 177 -0.60 -14.62 16.18
CA PRO A 177 -0.40 -16.07 16.02
C PRO A 177 -0.95 -16.62 14.71
N ASP A 178 -1.96 -15.96 14.13
CA ASP A 178 -2.68 -16.45 12.96
C ASP A 178 -3.29 -15.31 12.12
N LEU A 179 -3.71 -15.66 10.90
CA LEU A 179 -4.33 -14.74 9.95
C LEU A 179 -5.66 -14.17 10.46
N LYS A 180 -6.42 -14.93 11.25
CA LYS A 180 -7.71 -14.47 11.80
C LYS A 180 -7.49 -13.29 12.73
N THR A 181 -6.51 -13.40 13.62
CA THR A 181 -6.10 -12.34 14.54
C THR A 181 -5.54 -11.16 13.75
N LEU A 182 -4.68 -11.40 12.75
CA LEU A 182 -4.16 -10.33 11.89
C LEU A 182 -5.28 -9.53 11.22
N ARG A 183 -6.30 -10.21 10.68
CA ARG A 183 -7.48 -9.57 10.07
C ARG A 183 -8.28 -8.73 11.06
N GLN A 184 -8.49 -9.23 12.27
CA GLN A 184 -9.20 -8.49 13.31
C GLN A 184 -8.46 -7.21 13.70
N GLU A 185 -7.16 -7.31 13.91
CA GLU A 185 -6.30 -6.18 14.27
C GLU A 185 -6.21 -5.15 13.15
N ALA A 186 -5.96 -5.60 11.91
CA ALA A 186 -5.94 -4.74 10.74
C ALA A 186 -7.28 -4.01 10.56
N LYS A 187 -8.42 -4.69 10.73
CA LYS A 187 -9.75 -4.08 10.66
C LYS A 187 -10.01 -3.07 11.79
N ALA A 188 -9.52 -3.33 12.99
CA ALA A 188 -9.65 -2.40 14.12
C ALA A 188 -8.79 -1.14 13.89
N TRP A 189 -7.55 -1.34 13.45
CA TRP A 189 -6.63 -0.27 13.08
C TRP A 189 -7.20 0.59 11.95
N ASN A 190 -7.64 -0.05 10.86
CA ASN A 190 -8.17 0.63 9.67
C ASN A 190 -9.39 1.52 10.00
N ARG A 191 -10.30 1.04 10.86
CA ARG A 191 -11.43 1.86 11.36
C ARG A 191 -10.98 3.09 12.14
N ARG A 192 -9.93 2.95 12.97
CA ARG A 192 -9.37 4.04 13.77
C ARG A 192 -8.76 5.13 12.87
N VAL A 193 -7.86 4.76 11.96
CA VAL A 193 -7.18 5.72 11.10
C VAL A 193 -8.12 6.44 10.13
N ASN A 194 -9.15 5.75 9.60
CA ASN A 194 -10.16 6.38 8.76
C ASN A 194 -11.07 7.34 9.52
N ARG A 195 -11.41 7.04 10.79
CA ARG A 195 -12.16 7.97 11.64
C ARG A 195 -11.38 9.27 11.87
N ASP A 196 -10.08 9.14 12.10
CA ASP A 196 -9.20 10.27 12.39
C ASP A 196 -8.78 11.02 11.10
N ARG A 197 -9.07 10.46 9.91
CA ARG A 197 -8.75 10.98 8.57
C ARG A 197 -7.30 11.44 8.43
N VAL A 198 -6.37 10.56 8.80
CA VAL A 198 -4.94 10.88 8.85
C VAL A 198 -4.39 11.08 7.43
N LYS A 199 -4.13 12.34 7.07
CA LYS A 199 -3.59 12.68 5.74
C LYS A 199 -2.08 12.46 5.67
N ILE A 200 -1.58 12.15 4.48
CA ILE A 200 -0.16 12.15 4.15
C ILE A 200 0.15 13.41 3.35
N ASP A 201 0.96 14.30 3.94
CA ASP A 201 1.37 15.57 3.33
C ASP A 201 2.68 15.37 2.55
N TRP A 202 2.55 14.98 1.29
CA TRP A 202 3.68 14.74 0.40
C TRP A 202 4.31 16.04 -0.09
N LYS A 203 5.63 16.19 0.10
CA LYS A 203 6.38 17.43 -0.22
C LYS A 203 7.33 17.32 -1.41
N PHE A 204 7.49 16.14 -1.98
CA PHE A 204 8.45 15.92 -3.07
C PHE A 204 7.74 16.05 -4.42
N ASP A 205 7.88 17.20 -5.09
CA ASP A 205 7.24 17.53 -6.37
C ASP A 205 8.21 17.38 -7.57
N ARG A 206 7.70 17.52 -8.80
CA ARG A 206 8.51 17.45 -10.03
C ARG A 206 9.62 18.51 -10.04
N LYS A 207 9.34 19.71 -9.54
CA LYS A 207 10.34 20.79 -9.43
C LYS A 207 11.51 20.37 -8.55
N THR A 208 11.21 19.72 -7.43
CA THR A 208 12.21 19.20 -6.49
C THR A 208 12.94 18.01 -7.07
N ALA A 209 12.26 17.11 -7.77
CA ALA A 209 12.88 15.98 -8.46
C ALA A 209 13.89 16.44 -9.51
N ARG A 210 13.50 17.32 -10.43
CA ARG A 210 14.37 17.90 -11.47
C ARG A 210 15.59 18.60 -10.86
N ARG A 211 15.40 19.37 -9.79
CA ARG A 211 16.50 20.04 -9.07
C ARG A 211 17.44 19.04 -8.39
N LYS A 212 16.90 17.99 -7.78
CA LYS A 212 17.67 17.02 -6.99
C LYS A 212 18.47 16.05 -7.85
N PHE A 213 17.91 15.66 -8.99
CA PHE A 213 18.46 14.64 -9.88
C PHE A 213 19.06 15.21 -11.18
N ASP A 214 19.02 16.53 -11.35
CA ASP A 214 19.64 17.29 -12.44
C ASP A 214 19.34 16.75 -13.85
N TYR A 215 18.05 16.51 -14.14
CA TYR A 215 17.59 16.12 -15.47
C TYR A 215 16.67 17.18 -16.09
N LYS A 216 16.64 17.21 -17.42
CA LYS A 216 15.73 18.08 -18.20
C LYS A 216 14.43 17.34 -18.53
N PRO A 217 13.26 17.98 -18.43
CA PRO A 217 12.00 17.35 -18.78
C PRO A 217 11.97 17.01 -20.27
N LYS A 218 11.70 15.75 -20.61
CA LYS A 218 11.34 15.32 -21.96
C LYS A 218 9.81 15.28 -22.07
N PRO A 219 9.20 15.77 -23.17
CA PRO A 219 7.76 15.65 -23.35
C PRO A 219 7.38 14.16 -23.47
N PHE A 220 6.71 13.63 -22.44
CA PHE A 220 6.16 12.28 -22.46
C PHE A 220 4.74 12.32 -23.04
N LYS A 221 4.45 11.45 -24.01
CA LYS A 221 3.08 11.17 -24.48
C LYS A 221 2.73 9.76 -24.04
N ARG A 222 1.62 9.60 -23.31
CA ARG A 222 1.05 8.27 -23.04
C ARG A 222 0.62 7.64 -24.36
N SER A 223 1.05 6.39 -24.59
CA SER A 223 0.53 5.51 -25.64
C SER A 223 -0.76 4.85 -25.18
#